data_AF-A0A2M8N5F0-F1
#
_entry.id   AF-A0A2M8N5F0-F1
#
_cell.length_a   1.000
_cell.length_b   1.000
_cell.length_c   1.000
_cell.angle_alpha   90.00
_cell.angle_beta   90.00
_cell.angle_gamma   90.00
#
_symmetry.space_group_name_H-M   'P 1'
#
loop_
_entity.id
_entity.type
_entity.pdbx_description
1 polymer ?
#
loop_
_entity_poly.entity_id
_entity_poly.type
_entity_poly.pdbx_seq_one_letter_code
_entity_poly.pdbx_strand_id
1 'polypeptide(L)'
;LQGNHFVRGDERYLPLYEAKLMHQFTHRWATYETNGKTRDMTPDELRDPNTLPMPRYWVDAREVQARLDFWDHGWLLGFRGIARSTDERTAIFGIFPLVGAGNSLPILQTQEPYAYLITTNTSTFVFDFVTQQKVGGANFNFYIVKQLPVIPPHTYTQDLLDFIVPRVLELTYTAWDLQ
;
A
#
# COMPACT_ATOMS: atom_id res chain seq x y z
N LEU A 1 -18.56 -12.25 -8.89
CA LEU A 1 -17.70 -11.20 -8.31
C LEU A 1 -18.42 -9.87 -8.47
N GLN A 2 -18.26 -8.96 -7.51
CA GLN A 2 -18.66 -7.55 -7.65
C GLN A 2 -17.35 -6.74 -7.63
N GLY A 3 -16.90 -6.26 -8.78
CA GLY A 3 -15.51 -5.81 -8.95
C GLY A 3 -14.55 -6.97 -8.66
N ASN A 4 -13.58 -6.75 -7.76
CA ASN A 4 -12.69 -7.79 -7.26
C ASN A 4 -13.17 -8.40 -5.93
N HIS A 5 -14.39 -8.11 -5.46
CA HIS A 5 -14.96 -8.73 -4.26
C HIS A 5 -15.70 -10.03 -4.58
N PHE A 6 -15.56 -11.01 -3.69
CA PHE A 6 -16.35 -12.24 -3.74
C PHE A 6 -17.54 -12.12 -2.78
N VAL A 7 -18.75 -12.30 -3.33
CA VAL A 7 -20.01 -12.16 -2.59
C VAL A 7 -20.82 -13.43 -2.77
N ARG A 8 -21.28 -14.01 -1.67
CA ARG A 8 -22.09 -15.24 -1.64
C ARG A 8 -23.22 -15.08 -0.61
N GLY A 9 -24.43 -14.79 -1.09
CA GLY A 9 -25.53 -14.40 -0.19
C GLY A 9 -25.16 -13.14 0.58
N ASP A 10 -25.27 -13.18 1.91
CA ASP A 10 -24.90 -12.09 2.82
C ASP A 10 -23.40 -12.08 3.17
N GLU A 11 -22.63 -13.09 2.74
CA GLU A 11 -21.21 -13.17 3.00
C GLU A 11 -20.42 -12.32 1.99
N ARG A 12 -19.61 -11.40 2.51
CA ARG A 12 -18.71 -10.55 1.73
C ARG A 12 -17.27 -10.89 2.05
N TYR A 13 -16.49 -11.14 1.00
CA TYR A 13 -15.07 -11.42 1.09
C TYR A 13 -14.27 -10.37 0.31
N LEU A 14 -13.27 -9.81 0.99
CA LEU A 14 -12.35 -8.82 0.47
C LEU A 14 -11.14 -9.52 -0.20
N PRO A 15 -10.52 -8.90 -1.21
CA PRO A 15 -9.35 -9.46 -1.86
C PRO A 15 -8.19 -9.58 -0.86
N LEU A 16 -7.39 -10.64 -0.98
CA LEU A 16 -6.13 -10.77 -0.24
C LEU A 16 -4.99 -10.21 -1.07
N TYR A 17 -4.51 -9.02 -0.71
CA TYR A 17 -3.41 -8.36 -1.39
C TYR A 17 -2.08 -8.94 -0.95
N GLU A 18 -1.28 -9.30 -1.95
CA GLU A 18 0.13 -9.59 -1.78
C GLU A 18 0.94 -8.37 -2.20
N ALA A 19 2.12 -8.17 -1.61
CA ALA A 19 2.95 -6.99 -1.88
C ALA A 19 3.27 -6.75 -3.35
N LYS A 20 3.28 -7.78 -4.19
CA LYS A 20 3.51 -7.62 -5.64
C LYS A 20 2.37 -6.96 -6.40
N LEU A 21 1.17 -6.85 -5.81
CA LEU A 21 0.02 -6.20 -6.45
C LEU A 21 0.08 -4.68 -6.32
N MET A 22 0.98 -4.13 -5.49
CA MET A 22 1.09 -2.69 -5.22
C MET A 22 2.52 -2.16 -5.37
N HIS A 23 2.61 -0.86 -5.58
CA HIS A 23 3.82 -0.06 -5.67
C HIS A 23 3.58 1.31 -5.01
N GLN A 24 4.59 2.17 -4.81
CA GLN A 24 4.44 3.34 -3.92
C GLN A 24 3.34 4.34 -4.30
N PHE A 25 2.99 4.42 -5.59
CA PHE A 25 1.99 5.36 -6.12
C PHE A 25 0.77 4.65 -6.71
N THR A 26 0.68 3.32 -6.57
CA THR A 26 -0.47 2.59 -7.07
C THR A 26 -0.64 1.27 -6.33
N HIS A 27 -1.83 1.06 -5.76
CA HIS A 27 -2.23 -0.23 -5.21
C HIS A 27 -2.65 -1.24 -6.29
N ARG A 28 -2.59 -0.82 -7.57
CA ARG A 28 -3.03 -1.58 -8.74
C ARG A 28 -1.84 -1.90 -9.65
N TRP A 29 -0.67 -2.18 -9.10
CA TRP A 29 0.55 -2.44 -9.88
C TRP A 29 0.45 -3.71 -10.72
N ALA A 30 -0.08 -4.79 -10.14
CA ALA A 30 -0.18 -6.08 -10.81
C ALA A 30 -1.53 -6.75 -10.54
N THR A 31 -1.88 -7.71 -11.39
CA THR A 31 -3.10 -8.50 -11.28
C THR A 31 -2.81 -9.98 -11.50
N TYR A 32 -3.61 -10.85 -10.88
CA TYR A 32 -3.61 -12.27 -11.18
C TYR A 32 -4.40 -12.59 -12.46
N GLU A 33 -3.88 -13.55 -13.22
CA GLU A 33 -4.58 -14.18 -14.34
C GLU A 33 -5.27 -15.47 -13.89
N THR A 34 -6.19 -15.98 -14.72
CA THR A 34 -6.93 -17.23 -14.45
C THR A 34 -6.04 -18.45 -14.31
N ASN A 35 -4.84 -18.42 -14.89
CA ASN A 35 -3.82 -19.47 -14.77
C ASN A 35 -3.01 -19.39 -13.45
N GLY A 36 -3.29 -18.41 -12.58
CA GLY A 36 -2.61 -18.19 -11.30
C GLY A 36 -1.28 -17.46 -11.39
N LYS A 37 -0.85 -17.03 -12.58
CA LYS A 37 0.33 -16.16 -12.77
C LYS A 37 -0.06 -14.71 -12.53
N THR A 38 0.94 -13.88 -12.25
CA THR A 38 0.78 -12.43 -12.14
C THR A 38 1.40 -11.74 -13.33
N ARG A 39 0.76 -10.66 -13.78
CA ARG A 39 1.32 -9.69 -14.72
C ARG A 39 1.13 -8.28 -14.17
N ASP A 40 1.93 -7.35 -14.66
CA ASP A 40 1.72 -5.94 -14.39
C ASP A 40 0.44 -5.46 -15.07
N MET A 41 -0.21 -4.47 -14.44
CA MET A 41 -1.33 -3.75 -15.02
C MET A 41 -0.80 -2.84 -16.13
N THR A 42 -1.51 -2.81 -17.25
CA THR A 42 -1.10 -1.99 -18.40
C THR A 42 -1.43 -0.51 -18.15
N PRO A 43 -0.74 0.42 -18.82
CA PRO A 43 -1.07 1.84 -18.73
C PRO A 43 -2.53 2.16 -19.06
N ASP A 44 -3.13 1.48 -20.04
CA ASP A 44 -4.53 1.68 -20.42
C ASP A 44 -5.50 1.19 -19.33
N GLU A 45 -5.21 0.06 -18.67
CA GLU A 45 -5.98 -0.42 -17.51
C GLU A 45 -5.90 0.56 -16.34
N LEU A 46 -4.71 1.12 -16.08
CA LEU A 46 -4.48 2.07 -15.00
C LEU A 46 -5.17 3.42 -15.23
N ARG A 47 -5.39 3.83 -16.49
CA ARG A 47 -6.14 5.06 -16.81
C ARG A 47 -7.60 5.01 -16.38
N ASP A 48 -8.20 3.83 -16.34
CA ASP A 48 -9.55 3.67 -15.81
C ASP A 48 -9.50 3.50 -14.28
N PRO A 49 -10.05 4.46 -13.51
CA PRO A 49 -10.06 4.41 -12.04
C PRO A 49 -10.97 3.32 -11.47
N ASN A 50 -11.76 2.63 -12.31
CA ASN A 50 -12.60 1.50 -11.90
C ASN A 50 -11.94 0.13 -12.11
N THR A 51 -10.81 0.07 -12.82
CA THR A 51 -10.11 -1.20 -13.02
C THR A 51 -9.42 -1.60 -11.73
N LEU A 52 -9.80 -2.74 -11.15
CA LEU A 52 -9.24 -3.25 -9.90
C LEU A 52 -8.38 -4.49 -10.16
N PRO A 53 -7.27 -4.69 -9.43
CA PRO A 53 -6.47 -5.91 -9.56
C PRO A 53 -7.25 -7.11 -9.03
N MET A 54 -7.15 -8.23 -9.75
CA MET A 54 -7.70 -9.51 -9.30
C MET A 54 -6.72 -10.13 -8.29
N PRO A 55 -7.19 -10.52 -7.08
CA PRO A 55 -6.35 -11.24 -6.13
C PRO A 55 -6.27 -12.72 -6.50
N ARG A 56 -5.39 -13.45 -5.80
CA ARG A 56 -5.40 -14.92 -5.83
C ARG A 56 -6.43 -15.52 -4.89
N TYR A 57 -6.67 -14.84 -3.76
CA TYR A 57 -7.50 -15.33 -2.67
C TYR A 57 -8.39 -14.20 -2.13
N TRP A 58 -9.41 -14.59 -1.38
CA TRP A 58 -10.32 -13.68 -0.69
C TRP A 58 -10.40 -14.07 0.78
N VAL A 59 -10.61 -13.08 1.64
CA VAL A 59 -10.75 -13.24 3.10
C VAL A 59 -12.06 -12.62 3.54
N ASP A 60 -12.71 -13.22 4.52
CA ASP A 60 -13.97 -12.71 5.08
C ASP A 60 -13.78 -11.27 5.56
N ALA A 61 -14.69 -10.36 5.18
CA ALA A 61 -14.58 -8.96 5.56
C ALA A 61 -14.56 -8.75 7.08
N ARG A 62 -15.24 -9.62 7.85
CA ARG A 62 -15.28 -9.58 9.32
C ARG A 62 -13.91 -9.90 9.92
N GLU A 63 -13.19 -10.83 9.30
CA GLU A 63 -11.83 -11.22 9.71
C GLU A 63 -10.80 -10.12 9.45
N VAL A 64 -10.98 -9.33 8.38
CA VAL A 64 -10.15 -8.15 8.12
C VAL A 64 -10.42 -7.08 9.18
N GLN A 65 -11.69 -6.76 9.41
CA GLN A 65 -12.07 -5.73 10.38
C GLN A 65 -11.62 -6.08 11.81
N ALA A 66 -11.77 -7.34 12.22
CA ALA A 66 -11.42 -7.79 13.57
C ALA A 66 -9.91 -7.74 13.87
N ARG A 67 -9.04 -7.59 12.86
CA ARG A 67 -7.57 -7.50 13.02
C ARG A 67 -7.04 -6.08 13.04
N LEU A 68 -7.87 -5.08 12.77
CA LEU A 68 -7.51 -3.68 12.86
C LEU A 68 -7.79 -3.19 14.28
N ASP A 69 -6.87 -2.39 14.83
CA ASP A 69 -6.98 -1.95 16.22
C ASP A 69 -7.92 -0.74 16.31
N PHE A 70 -7.38 0.46 16.04
CA PHE A 70 -8.09 1.74 16.10
C PHE A 70 -8.38 2.33 14.73
N TRP A 71 -8.13 1.57 13.67
CA TRP A 71 -8.19 2.04 12.30
C TRP A 71 -9.61 1.96 11.74
N ASP A 72 -10.22 3.10 11.44
CA ASP A 72 -11.62 3.23 11.00
C ASP A 72 -11.77 3.77 9.56
N HIS A 73 -10.68 3.78 8.78
CA HIS A 73 -10.69 4.26 7.40
C HIS A 73 -10.89 3.14 6.36
N GLY A 74 -11.44 3.52 5.20
CA GLY A 74 -11.63 2.66 4.02
C GLY A 74 -10.36 2.32 3.24
N TRP A 75 -9.19 2.73 3.73
CA TRP A 75 -7.87 2.50 3.13
C TRP A 75 -6.86 2.12 4.21
N LEU A 76 -5.70 1.62 3.84
CA LEU A 76 -4.62 1.13 4.68
C LEU A 76 -3.29 1.68 4.17
N LEU A 77 -2.31 1.80 5.07
CA LEU A 77 -0.91 2.08 4.73
C LEU A 77 -0.08 0.83 5.01
N GLY A 78 0.80 0.45 4.10
CA GLY A 78 1.69 -0.68 4.30
C GLY A 78 2.90 -0.63 3.40
N PHE A 79 3.71 -1.69 3.44
CA PHE A 79 4.95 -1.77 2.68
C PHE A 79 5.21 -3.16 2.13
N ARG A 80 6.01 -3.23 1.08
CA ARG A 80 6.48 -4.50 0.54
C ARG A 80 7.55 -5.06 1.46
N GLY A 81 7.25 -6.19 2.13
CA GLY A 81 8.18 -6.88 3.04
C GLY A 81 9.32 -7.62 2.33
N ILE A 82 9.37 -7.58 1.00
CA ILE A 82 10.45 -8.15 0.19
C ILE A 82 11.05 -7.03 -0.67
N ALA A 83 12.30 -6.67 -0.41
CA ALA A 83 13.10 -5.73 -1.19
C ALA A 83 14.04 -6.52 -2.12
N ARG A 84 13.73 -6.64 -3.40
CA ARG A 84 14.57 -7.41 -4.33
C ARG A 84 15.75 -6.55 -4.79
N SER A 85 16.90 -7.17 -5.00
CA SER A 85 18.09 -6.49 -5.53
C SER A 85 17.93 -5.97 -6.96
N THR A 86 16.88 -6.39 -7.67
CA THR A 86 16.52 -5.93 -9.01
C THR A 86 15.56 -4.75 -9.00
N ASP A 87 14.95 -4.43 -7.86
CA ASP A 87 13.98 -3.35 -7.77
C ASP A 87 14.71 -2.00 -7.68
N GLU A 88 14.22 -0.99 -8.40
CA GLU A 88 14.80 0.37 -8.40
C GLU A 88 14.64 1.11 -7.05
N ARG A 89 13.81 0.55 -6.15
CA ARG A 89 13.48 1.05 -4.82
C ARG A 89 13.54 -0.11 -3.83
N THR A 90 14.14 0.14 -2.67
CA THR A 90 14.19 -0.80 -1.55
C THR A 90 13.00 -0.60 -0.61
N ALA A 91 12.68 0.64 -0.29
CA ALA A 91 11.54 1.02 0.53
C ALA A 91 10.33 1.31 -0.37
N ILE A 92 9.43 0.35 -0.49
CA ILE A 92 8.17 0.54 -1.22
C ILE A 92 7.02 0.51 -0.22
N PHE A 93 6.59 1.70 0.18
CA PHE A 93 5.42 1.95 1.01
C PHE A 93 4.31 2.51 0.13
N GLY A 94 3.06 2.21 0.44
CA GLY A 94 1.94 2.74 -0.32
C GLY A 94 0.61 2.61 0.39
N ILE A 95 -0.33 3.42 -0.08
CA ILE A 95 -1.73 3.42 0.36
C ILE A 95 -2.51 2.45 -0.53
N PHE A 96 -3.41 1.68 0.06
CA PHE A 96 -4.28 0.73 -0.64
C PHE A 96 -5.65 0.63 0.03
N PRO A 97 -6.71 0.16 -0.63
CA PRO A 97 -8.04 0.03 -0.03
C PRO A 97 -8.06 -0.88 1.19
N LEU A 98 -9.12 -0.79 1.99
CA LEU A 98 -9.39 -1.71 3.10
C LEU A 98 -9.63 -3.12 2.55
N VAL A 99 -8.58 -3.95 2.60
CA VAL A 99 -8.54 -5.31 2.06
C VAL A 99 -7.76 -6.24 2.99
N GLY A 100 -7.82 -7.54 2.73
CA GLY A 100 -6.93 -8.47 3.43
C GLY A 100 -5.49 -8.24 2.97
N ALA A 101 -4.53 -8.19 3.89
CA ALA A 101 -3.11 -8.11 3.54
C ALA A 101 -2.38 -9.41 3.87
N GLY A 102 -1.68 -9.99 2.89
CA GLY A 102 -0.84 -11.16 3.09
C GLY A 102 0.43 -10.82 3.86
N ASN A 103 1.14 -11.84 4.35
CA ASN A 103 2.39 -11.66 5.13
C ASN A 103 3.47 -10.83 4.40
N SER A 104 3.46 -10.83 3.07
CA SER A 104 4.40 -10.04 2.27
C SER A 104 4.10 -8.54 2.27
N LEU A 105 2.90 -8.11 2.68
CA LEU A 105 2.44 -6.73 2.71
C LEU A 105 2.06 -6.32 4.14
N PRO A 106 3.03 -6.07 5.03
CA PRO A 106 2.68 -5.67 6.38
C PRO A 106 2.08 -4.25 6.43
N ILE A 107 1.19 -4.05 7.40
CA ILE A 107 0.41 -2.81 7.58
C ILE A 107 1.06 -1.95 8.66
N LEU A 108 1.05 -0.63 8.44
CA LEU A 108 1.35 0.39 9.44
C LEU A 108 0.03 1.02 9.90
N GLN A 109 -0.21 1.00 11.20
CA GLN A 109 -1.27 1.78 11.84
C GLN A 109 -0.64 2.98 12.53
N THR A 110 -1.14 4.18 12.24
CA THR A 110 -0.72 5.44 12.86
C THR A 110 -1.95 6.18 13.37
N GLN A 111 -1.80 6.99 14.42
CA GLN A 111 -2.86 7.95 14.73
C GLN A 111 -2.92 8.99 13.61
N GLU A 112 -4.11 9.24 13.08
CA GLU A 112 -4.36 10.35 12.14
C GLU A 112 -4.06 11.69 12.82
N PRO A 113 -3.58 12.72 12.08
CA PRO A 113 -3.56 12.87 10.63
C PRO A 113 -2.20 12.62 9.95
N TYR A 114 -1.40 11.64 10.39
CA TYR A 114 0.02 11.57 9.96
C TYR A 114 0.31 10.62 8.79
N ALA A 115 -0.67 9.88 8.27
CA ALA A 115 -0.42 8.87 7.24
C ALA A 115 0.12 9.43 5.92
N TYR A 116 -0.38 10.59 5.47
CA TYR A 116 0.13 11.25 4.26
C TYR A 116 1.57 11.75 4.45
N LEU A 117 1.95 12.19 5.66
CA LEU A 117 3.33 12.59 5.97
C LEU A 117 4.28 11.40 5.97
N ILE A 118 3.85 10.26 6.51
CA ILE A 118 4.62 9.01 6.44
C ILE A 118 4.83 8.62 4.98
N THR A 119 3.74 8.57 4.20
CA THR A 119 3.79 8.24 2.77
C THR A 119 4.72 9.17 2.00
N THR A 120 4.71 10.46 2.33
CA THR A 120 5.64 11.46 1.76
C THR A 120 7.08 11.10 2.07
N ASN A 121 7.43 10.90 3.35
CA ASN A 121 8.81 10.55 3.77
C ASN A 121 9.30 9.29 3.06
N THR A 122 8.48 8.23 3.11
CA THR A 122 8.84 6.91 2.60
C THR A 122 8.99 6.88 1.09
N SER A 123 8.42 7.85 0.37
CA SER A 123 8.52 7.97 -1.09
C SER A 123 9.76 8.74 -1.55
N THR A 124 10.54 9.33 -0.63
CA THR A 124 11.72 10.12 -1.00
C THR A 124 12.93 9.25 -1.33
N PHE A 125 13.78 9.73 -2.25
CA PHE A 125 15.07 9.09 -2.54
C PHE A 125 16.00 9.05 -1.33
N VAL A 126 15.95 10.05 -0.46
CA VAL A 126 16.77 10.10 0.76
C VAL A 126 16.38 8.98 1.72
N PHE A 127 15.08 8.76 1.93
CA PHE A 127 14.59 7.65 2.75
C PHE A 127 14.98 6.29 2.16
N ASP A 128 14.83 6.11 0.84
CA ASP A 128 15.22 4.88 0.16
C ASP A 128 16.73 4.61 0.31
N PHE A 129 17.56 5.64 0.11
CA PHE A 129 19.01 5.54 0.29
C PHE A 129 19.38 5.10 1.71
N VAL A 130 18.79 5.70 2.75
CA VAL A 130 19.03 5.30 4.14
C VAL A 130 18.54 3.87 4.40
N THR A 131 17.42 3.48 3.80
CA THR A 131 16.88 2.12 3.93
C THR A 131 17.84 1.09 3.32
N GLN A 132 18.38 1.36 2.13
CA GLN A 132 19.36 0.50 1.47
C GLN A 132 20.58 0.21 2.34
N GLN A 133 21.07 1.19 3.11
CA GLN A 133 22.21 0.99 4.01
C GLN A 133 21.90 0.07 5.22
N LYS A 134 20.61 -0.11 5.56
CA LYS A 134 20.17 -0.92 6.70
C LYS A 134 19.66 -2.30 6.30
N VAL A 135 19.27 -2.49 5.05
CA VAL A 135 18.74 -3.75 4.53
C VAL A 135 19.89 -4.64 4.06
N GLY A 136 20.14 -5.75 4.76
CA GLY A 136 21.21 -6.70 4.44
C GLY A 136 20.81 -7.87 3.52
N GLY A 137 19.55 -7.95 3.10
CA GLY A 137 19.03 -9.03 2.27
C GLY A 137 17.60 -8.75 1.82
N ALA A 138 16.95 -9.72 1.17
CA ALA A 138 15.66 -9.48 0.54
C ALA A 138 14.50 -9.22 1.52
N ASN A 139 14.61 -9.65 2.78
CA ASN A 139 13.53 -9.51 3.76
C ASN A 139 13.60 -8.16 4.46
N PHE A 140 12.61 -7.31 4.20
CA PHE A 140 12.48 -6.01 4.84
C PHE A 140 11.68 -6.16 6.15
N ASN A 141 12.38 -6.57 7.21
CA ASN A 141 11.76 -6.94 8.48
C ASN A 141 11.31 -5.72 9.32
N PHE A 142 10.36 -5.95 10.23
CA PHE A 142 9.80 -4.93 11.12
C PHE A 142 10.84 -4.15 11.94
N TYR A 143 11.89 -4.81 12.42
CA TYR A 143 12.92 -4.14 13.22
C TYR A 143 13.70 -3.10 12.39
N ILE A 144 13.81 -3.28 11.08
CA ILE A 144 14.45 -2.31 10.18
C ILE A 144 13.54 -1.10 10.06
N VAL A 145 12.26 -1.32 9.73
CA VAL A 145 11.26 -0.25 9.59
C VAL A 145 11.18 0.63 10.84
N LYS A 146 11.20 0.01 12.04
CA LYS A 146 11.19 0.72 13.34
C LYS A 146 12.41 1.61 13.59
N GLN A 147 13.48 1.48 12.81
CA GLN A 147 14.72 2.27 12.94
C GLN A 147 14.90 3.30 11.83
N LEU A 148 13.98 3.37 10.86
CA LEU A 148 14.11 4.30 9.74
C LEU A 148 13.75 5.73 10.15
N PRO A 149 14.49 6.73 9.64
CA PRO A 149 14.23 8.11 9.99
C PRO A 149 12.95 8.59 9.30
N VAL A 150 12.00 9.09 10.09
CA VAL A 150 10.82 9.79 9.59
C VAL A 150 10.85 11.20 10.19
N ILE A 151 10.60 12.21 9.37
CA ILE A 151 10.56 13.60 9.83
C ILE A 151 9.34 13.76 10.77
N PRO A 152 9.52 14.32 11.98
CA PRO A 152 8.42 14.54 12.90
C PRO A 152 7.34 15.47 12.33
N PRO A 153 6.04 15.25 12.64
CA PRO A 153 4.96 16.06 12.09
C PRO A 153 5.06 17.56 12.38
N HIS A 154 5.60 17.95 13.53
CA HIS A 154 5.76 19.35 13.91
C HIS A 154 6.81 20.11 13.08
N THR A 155 7.61 19.41 12.27
CA THR A 155 8.58 20.02 11.34
C THR A 155 7.89 20.57 10.08
N TYR A 156 6.71 20.07 9.75
CA TYR A 156 5.98 20.48 8.55
C TYR A 156 5.25 21.80 8.80
N THR A 157 5.78 22.88 8.24
CA THR A 157 5.11 24.19 8.23
C THR A 157 3.91 24.17 7.29
N GLN A 158 3.01 25.14 7.45
CA GLN A 158 1.84 25.26 6.57
C GLN A 158 2.23 25.35 5.09
N ASP A 159 3.24 26.16 4.75
CA ASP A 159 3.73 26.29 3.37
C ASP A 159 4.22 24.96 2.79
N LEU A 160 4.84 24.10 3.62
CA LEU A 160 5.25 22.77 3.19
C LEU A 160 4.05 21.85 2.99
N LEU A 161 3.06 21.91 3.87
CA LEU A 161 1.82 21.12 3.74
C LEU A 161 1.04 21.51 2.48
N ASP A 162 0.91 22.80 2.21
CA ASP A 162 0.24 23.33 1.02
C ASP A 162 0.92 22.87 -0.28
N PHE A 163 2.25 22.66 -0.23
CA PHE A 163 2.99 22.09 -1.34
C PHE A 163 2.86 20.55 -1.42
N ILE A 164 2.94 19.85 -0.29
CA ILE A 164 3.03 18.39 -0.25
C ILE A 164 1.68 17.71 -0.47
N VAL A 165 0.65 18.15 0.27
CA VAL A 165 -0.64 17.43 0.35
C VAL A 165 -1.29 17.25 -1.02
N PRO A 166 -1.41 18.28 -1.89
CA PRO A 166 -2.02 18.10 -3.20
C PRO A 166 -1.31 17.07 -4.07
N ARG A 167 0.04 17.02 -4.00
CA ARG A 167 0.87 16.11 -4.80
C ARG A 167 0.80 14.67 -4.30
N VAL A 168 0.78 14.48 -2.99
CA VAL A 168 0.63 13.14 -2.40
C VAL A 168 -0.73 12.57 -2.76
N LEU A 169 -1.80 13.37 -2.65
CA LEU A 169 -3.13 12.95 -3.06
C LEU A 169 -3.18 12.62 -4.56
N GLU A 170 -2.63 13.48 -5.43
CA GLU A 170 -2.56 13.22 -6.88
C GLU A 170 -1.81 11.93 -7.22
N LEU A 171 -0.70 11.65 -6.54
CA LEU A 171 0.12 10.46 -6.79
C LEU A 171 -0.47 9.17 -6.22
N THR A 172 -1.28 9.23 -5.17
CA THR A 172 -1.73 8.03 -4.45
C THR A 172 -3.20 7.69 -4.68
N TYR A 173 -4.04 8.69 -4.87
CA TYR A 173 -5.47 8.53 -5.08
C TYR A 173 -5.76 8.25 -6.57
N THR A 174 -5.41 7.04 -7.01
CA THR A 174 -5.44 6.66 -8.44
C THR A 174 -6.66 5.84 -8.86
N ALA A 175 -7.56 5.49 -7.94
CA ALA A 175 -8.78 4.73 -8.23
C ALA A 175 -9.87 4.97 -7.17
N TRP A 176 -11.12 4.66 -7.54
CA TRP A 176 -12.31 4.95 -6.72
C TRP A 176 -12.50 4.01 -5.54
N ASP A 177 -11.78 2.89 -5.48
CA ASP A 177 -11.82 1.97 -4.35
C ASP A 177 -11.06 2.49 -3.12
N LEU A 178 -10.34 3.61 -3.25
CA LEU A 178 -9.72 4.35 -2.14
C LEU A 178 -10.65 5.38 -1.47
N GLN A 179 -11.87 5.58 -2.00
CA GLN A 179 -12.84 6.55 -1.48
C GLN A 179 -13.52 6.09 -0.19
#